data_AF-A0A967M068-F1
#
_entry.id   AF-A0A967M068-F1
#
_cell.length_a   1.000
_cell.length_b   1.000
_cell.length_c   1.000
_cell.angle_alpha   90.00
_cell.angle_beta   90.00
_cell.angle_gamma   90.00
#
_symmetry.space_group_name_H-M   'P 1'
#
loop_
_entity.id
_entity.type
_entity.pdbx_description
1 polymer ?
#
loop_
_entity_poly.entity_id
_entity_poly.type
_entity_poly.pdbx_seq_one_letter_code
_entity_poly.pdbx_strand_id
1 'polypeptide(L)' 'MSGGPPRDGIPALMKPKFIPGKQSGFMRPDERVLGVVVNGIAKAYPTRILSWHELVNDRFGDSAVLVSW' A
#
# COMPACT_ATOMS: atom_id res chain seq x y z
N MET A 1 13.05 20.85 17.93
CA MET A 1 13.37 20.03 16.74
C MET A 1 12.08 19.40 16.25
N SER A 2 11.69 19.60 14.99
CA SER A 2 10.55 18.89 14.41
C SER A 2 10.90 17.41 14.33
N GLY A 3 10.20 16.56 15.09
CA GLY A 3 10.43 15.10 15.09
C GLY A 3 9.81 14.39 13.89
N GLY A 4 9.15 15.13 12.98
CA GLY A 4 8.52 14.59 11.79
C GLY A 4 9.42 14.64 10.56
N PRO A 5 9.13 13.82 9.53
CA PRO A 5 9.78 13.93 8.22
C PRO A 5 9.71 15.37 7.68
N PRO A 6 10.70 15.81 6.90
CA PRO A 6 10.63 17.10 6.24
C PRO A 6 9.41 17.17 5.32
N ARG A 7 9.01 18.38 4.92
CA ARG A 7 8.00 18.54 3.86
C ARG A 7 8.40 17.68 2.66
N ASP A 8 7.44 16.91 2.12
CA ASP A 8 7.64 15.94 1.03
C ASP A 8 8.52 14.72 1.38
N GLY A 9 8.81 14.50 2.67
CA GLY A 9 9.63 13.39 3.16
C GLY A 9 8.96 12.01 3.11
N ILE A 10 7.67 11.96 2.74
CA ILE A 10 6.88 10.73 2.60
C ILE A 10 6.30 10.69 1.19
N PRO A 11 6.95 10.01 0.25
CA PRO A 11 6.51 10.00 -1.13
C PRO A 11 5.33 9.03 -1.31
N ALA A 12 4.22 9.54 -1.86
CA ALA A 12 3.10 8.70 -2.26
C ALA A 12 3.51 7.66 -3.32
N LEU A 13 2.96 6.46 -3.22
CA LEU A 13 3.17 5.40 -4.21
C LEU A 13 2.15 5.54 -5.35
N MET A 14 2.60 6.13 -6.46
CA MET A 14 1.73 6.48 -7.59
C MET A 14 1.48 5.33 -8.59
N LYS A 15 2.38 4.33 -8.61
CA LYS A 15 2.33 3.19 -9.54
C LYS A 15 2.65 1.90 -8.77
N PRO A 16 1.76 1.47 -7.87
CA PRO A 16 1.99 0.26 -7.09
C PRO A 16 2.12 -0.96 -8.01
N LYS A 17 3.04 -1.86 -7.66
CA LYS A 17 3.20 -3.15 -8.31
C LYS A 17 2.75 -4.22 -7.34
N PHE A 18 1.96 -5.17 -7.85
CA PHE A 18 1.45 -6.29 -7.07
C PHE A 18 2.08 -7.59 -7.55
N ILE A 19 2.28 -8.48 -6.60
CA ILE A 19 2.67 -9.87 -6.86
C ILE A 19 1.60 -10.80 -6.27
N PRO A 20 1.46 -12.03 -6.78
CA PRO A 20 0.61 -13.03 -6.15
C PRO A 20 1.05 -13.30 -4.71
N GLY A 21 0.09 -13.51 -3.79
CA GLY A 21 0.41 -13.81 -2.38
C GLY A 21 1.29 -15.06 -2.20
N LYS A 22 1.21 -16.04 -3.10
CA LYS A 22 2.12 -17.20 -3.09
C LYS A 22 3.58 -16.85 -3.37
N GLN A 23 3.85 -15.67 -3.93
CA GLN A 23 5.19 -15.17 -4.26
C GLN A 23 5.69 -14.13 -3.26
N SER A 24 4.90 -13.78 -2.23
CA SER A 24 5.26 -12.75 -1.24
C SER A 24 6.16 -13.28 -0.12
N GLY A 25 7.26 -13.96 -0.48
CA GLY A 25 8.22 -14.55 0.47
C GLY A 25 8.97 -13.54 1.33
N PHE A 26 8.88 -12.24 1.02
CA PHE A 26 9.45 -11.17 1.85
C PHE A 26 8.57 -10.78 3.06
N MET A 27 7.34 -11.29 3.12
CA MET A 27 6.41 -10.97 4.21
C MET A 27 6.65 -11.84 5.43
N ARG A 28 6.44 -11.27 6.61
CA ARG A 28 6.42 -12.07 7.85
C ARG A 28 5.05 -12.75 7.98
N PRO A 29 4.96 -13.95 8.61
CA PRO A 29 3.70 -14.66 8.76
C PRO A 29 2.60 -13.89 9.49
N ASP A 30 2.99 -12.98 10.40
CA ASP A 30 2.11 -12.15 11.24
C ASP A 30 2.00 -10.70 10.75
N GLU A 31 2.61 -10.37 9.60
CA GLU A 31 2.58 -9.02 9.05
C GLU A 31 1.17 -8.64 8.62
N ARG A 32 0.65 -7.55 9.19
CA ARG A 32 -0.69 -7.06 8.87
C ARG A 32 -0.73 -6.44 7.48
N VAL A 33 -1.84 -6.68 6.79
CA VAL A 33 -2.18 -6.03 5.53
C VAL A 33 -3.50 -5.29 5.67
N LEU A 34 -3.64 -4.18 4.96
CA LEU A 34 -4.95 -3.64 4.62
C LEU A 34 -5.44 -4.39 3.38
N GLY A 35 -6.52 -5.15 3.50
CA GLY A 35 -7.16 -5.84 2.39
C GLY A 35 -8.25 -4.96 1.77
N VAL A 36 -8.24 -4.81 0.45
CA VAL A 36 -9.26 -4.04 -0.29
C VAL A 36 -9.83 -4.90 -1.40
N VAL A 37 -11.15 -4.95 -1.48
CA VAL A 37 -11.88 -5.66 -2.53
C VAL A 37 -12.84 -4.68 -3.20
N VAL A 38 -12.65 -4.44 -4.50
CA VAL A 38 -13.51 -3.57 -5.31
C VAL A 38 -13.80 -4.29 -6.63
N ASN A 39 -15.08 -4.40 -6.99
CA ASN A 39 -15.53 -5.05 -8.22
C ASN A 39 -14.92 -6.44 -8.47
N GLY A 40 -14.77 -7.25 -7.41
CA GLY A 40 -14.20 -8.60 -7.48
C GLY A 40 -12.67 -8.65 -7.57
N ILE A 41 -11.98 -7.51 -7.67
CA ILE A 41 -10.51 -7.44 -7.62
C ILE A 41 -10.11 -7.28 -6.16
N ALA A 42 -9.35 -8.25 -5.64
CA ALA A 42 -8.79 -8.23 -4.29
C ALA A 42 -7.31 -7.88 -4.32
N LYS A 43 -6.90 -6.91 -3.49
CA LYS A 43 -5.51 -6.51 -3.31
C LYS A 43 -5.19 -6.36 -1.82
N ALA A 44 -3.92 -6.58 -1.46
CA ALA A 44 -3.43 -6.43 -0.10
C ALA A 44 -2.26 -5.43 -0.07
N TYR A 45 -2.29 -4.53 0.90
CA TYR A 45 -1.28 -3.49 1.11
C TYR A 45 -0.60 -3.74 2.45
N PRO A 46 0.66 -4.22 2.48
CA PRO A 46 1.39 -4.41 3.73
C PRO A 46 1.51 -3.11 4.51
N THR A 47 1.13 -3.15 5.78
CA THR A 47 1.16 -1.98 6.68
C THR A 47 2.55 -1.35 6.77
N ARG A 48 3.61 -2.16 6.67
CA ARG A 48 4.99 -1.68 6.59
C ARG A 48 5.27 -0.84 5.35
N ILE A 49 4.74 -1.20 4.18
CA ILE A 49 4.91 -0.38 2.97
C ILE A 49 4.08 0.90 3.10
N LEU A 50 2.86 0.80 3.62
CA LEU A 50 2.00 1.95 3.89
C LEU A 50 2.64 2.92 4.90
N SER A 51 3.34 2.44 5.92
CA SER A 51 4.02 3.31 6.89
C SER A 51 5.15 4.14 6.26
N TRP A 52 5.70 3.70 5.12
CA TRP A 52 6.77 4.41 4.41
C TRP A 52 6.25 5.34 3.31
N HIS A 53 5.08 5.03 2.73
CA HIS A 53 4.54 5.75 1.59
C HIS A 53 3.26 6.54 1.89
N GLU A 54 2.59 6.24 3.01
CA GLU A 54 1.32 6.74 3.60
C GLU A 54 0.10 6.81 2.68
N LEU A 55 0.31 7.00 1.38
CA LEU A 55 -0.67 7.15 0.33
C LEU A 55 -0.28 6.26 -0.85
N VAL A 56 -1.23 5.43 -1.29
CA VAL A 56 -1.09 4.63 -2.51
C VAL A 56 -2.23 5.00 -3.45
N ASN A 57 -1.88 5.54 -4.62
CA ASN A 57 -2.83 5.76 -5.70
C ASN A 57 -2.90 4.49 -6.55
N ASP A 58 -4.03 3.80 -6.51
CA ASP A 58 -4.23 2.53 -7.20
C ASP A 58 -5.51 2.53 -8.05
N ARG A 59 -5.64 1.51 -8.89
CA ARG A 59 -6.80 1.26 -9.73
C ARG A 59 -7.29 -0.18 -9.61
N PHE A 60 -8.59 -0.34 -9.49
CA PHE A 60 -9.29 -1.62 -9.52
C PHE A 60 -10.14 -1.65 -10.80
N GLY A 61 -9.54 -2.09 -11.90
CA GLY A 61 -10.10 -1.84 -13.23
C GLY A 61 -10.17 -0.33 -13.50
N ASP A 62 -11.36 0.16 -13.84
CA ASP A 62 -11.59 1.59 -14.10
C ASP A 62 -11.77 2.43 -12.84
N SER A 63 -11.97 1.79 -11.68
CA SER A 63 -12.19 2.47 -10.40
C SER A 63 -10.87 2.97 -9.81
N ALA A 64 -10.72 4.29 -9.67
CA ALA A 64 -9.60 4.90 -8.95
C ALA A 64 -9.82 4.78 -7.44
N VAL A 65 -8.80 4.36 -6.71
CA VAL A 65 -8.83 4.17 -5.26
C VAL A 65 -7.59 4.79 -4.64
N LEU A 66 -7.79 5.61 -3.61
CA LEU A 66 -6.73 6.08 -2.73
C LEU A 66 -6.73 5.23 -1.47
N VAL A 67 -5.60 4.62 -1.16
CA VAL A 67 -5.39 3.87 0.08
C VAL A 67 -4.48 4.70 0.98
N SER A 68 -4.92 4.96 2.21
CA SER A 68 -4.17 5.72 3.20
C SER A 68 -4.02 4.98 4.53
N TRP A 69 -2.99 5.33 5.29
CA TRP A 69 -2.74 4.83 6.65
C TRP A 69 -2.60 5.99 7.63
#